data_AF-A0AAN6X5C8-F1
#
_entry.id   AF-A0AAN6X5C8-F1
#
_cell.length_a   1.000
_cell.length_b   1.000
_cell.length_c   1.000
_cell.angle_alpha   90.00
_cell.angle_beta   90.00
_cell.angle_gamma   90.00
#
_symmetry.space_group_name_H-M   'P 1'
#
loop_
_entity.id
_entity.type
_entity.pdbx_description
1 polymer ?
#
loop_
_entity_poly.entity_id
_entity_poly.type
_entity_poly.pdbx_seq_one_letter_code
_entity_poly.pdbx_strand_id
1 'polypeptide(L)'
;MIGPRGMACAGGLWARVGSRSGLSRVVRQSSQLRPLPSAATSPVVRCWRAQYSSKPELPKTVTINSKTYPVEPEWYNVSSTILNLTSRKLHLQKDHPVSITRQIIESVFPSPTYLSYNNLDPVVSTHENFDSLGFPPNHPGRAKTDTYYINSKTLLRTHTSAHEAALFAAAKSPGYLISADVYRRDEIDKSHYPVFHQMEGARVWDRNLVPGGDIVKAVYKDLESLPKHDMIIEDPNPPFHAERNPLQSSHTAEEAKAVAAHLKRSLELMVAEIFKRVKESHARAGVKMKQDDAERPLKVRWVEAYFPFTSPSWELEVWYQDEWLEILGCGVTQQHILDDAGVPSQIGWAFGVGLERIAMLLFQIPDIRLFWSRDQRFLGQFAGVGDDLGKLRPFVGFSKHPACYKDVSFWLPGHGGAGAAGGRGGEGEWHENDLMEVVRDVAGDVVEDVVLMDSFVHPKTGRRIEDGDVLGVGAVVLISGETVCVVDAQPPGRLGPDCASKTWGRRKVVHMRPCGGESVMLSLCLASFLGFVVRRDEHHLVFVVVSKKA
;
A
#
# COMPACT_ATOMS: atom_id res chain seq x y z
N MET A 1 -25.16 64.66 -4.61
CA MET A 1 -24.26 65.00 -3.49
C MET A 1 -25.02 64.84 -2.17
N ILE A 2 -24.32 64.92 -1.03
CA ILE A 2 -24.84 64.83 0.36
C ILE A 2 -25.09 63.39 0.87
N GLY A 3 -24.37 63.05 1.93
CA GLY A 3 -24.84 62.30 3.11
C GLY A 3 -24.43 63.13 4.34
N PRO A 4 -24.28 62.58 5.58
CA PRO A 4 -24.56 61.21 6.04
C PRO A 4 -25.37 61.17 7.38
N ARG A 5 -25.34 60.03 8.10
CA ARG A 5 -25.90 59.77 9.46
C ARG A 5 -27.44 59.68 9.54
N GLY A 6 -28.06 58.92 10.46
CA GLY A 6 -27.56 57.85 11.34
C GLY A 6 -27.96 57.99 12.82
N MET A 7 -28.87 57.13 13.32
CA MET A 7 -29.13 56.90 14.75
C MET A 7 -29.98 55.63 15.00
N ALA A 8 -30.06 55.15 16.25
CA ALA A 8 -30.84 53.98 16.68
C ALA A 8 -31.43 54.18 18.09
N CYS A 9 -32.50 53.47 18.46
CA CYS A 9 -32.94 53.24 19.85
C CYS A 9 -34.00 52.12 19.95
N ALA A 10 -34.37 51.69 21.17
CA ALA A 10 -35.25 50.54 21.47
C ALA A 10 -36.18 50.79 22.68
N GLY A 11 -37.15 49.89 22.97
CA GLY A 11 -37.85 49.82 24.28
C GLY A 11 -39.20 49.08 24.35
N GLY A 12 -39.52 48.51 25.53
CA GLY A 12 -40.87 48.03 25.97
C GLY A 12 -41.33 46.64 25.44
N LEU A 13 -41.73 45.59 26.19
CA LEU A 13 -42.07 45.28 27.60
C LEU A 13 -43.58 45.33 27.98
N TRP A 14 -44.01 44.39 28.87
CA TRP A 14 -45.39 44.14 29.43
C TRP A 14 -46.36 43.41 28.46
N ALA A 15 -47.25 42.46 28.84
CA ALA A 15 -47.50 41.63 30.04
C ALA A 15 -48.37 40.37 29.62
N ARG A 16 -49.12 39.56 30.40
CA ARG A 16 -49.59 39.51 31.82
C ARG A 16 -50.08 38.07 32.21
N VAL A 17 -50.63 37.94 33.43
CA VAL A 17 -51.48 36.88 34.07
C VAL A 17 -52.48 36.15 33.14
N GLY A 18 -52.94 34.89 33.34
CA GLY A 18 -52.72 33.84 34.38
C GLY A 18 -54.04 33.12 34.81
N SER A 19 -53.99 31.96 35.50
CA SER A 19 -54.85 31.57 36.66
C SER A 19 -54.52 30.15 37.21
N ARG A 20 -55.15 29.71 38.32
CA ARG A 20 -54.84 28.49 39.11
C ARG A 20 -56.05 27.57 39.34
N SER A 21 -55.83 26.24 39.41
CA SER A 21 -56.44 25.24 40.33
C SER A 21 -56.06 23.82 39.85
N GLY A 22 -56.15 22.72 40.60
CA GLY A 22 -56.47 22.47 42.03
C GLY A 22 -56.14 20.99 42.38
N LEU A 23 -56.00 20.63 43.66
CA LEU A 23 -55.55 19.28 44.08
C LEU A 23 -56.70 18.25 44.17
N SER A 24 -56.39 16.95 43.97
CA SER A 24 -56.66 15.87 44.96
C SER A 24 -56.17 14.48 44.45
N ARG A 25 -56.38 13.43 45.26
CA ARG A 25 -55.59 12.17 45.26
C ARG A 25 -56.44 10.98 45.70
N VAL A 26 -56.62 9.96 44.86
CA VAL A 26 -57.19 8.64 45.23
C VAL A 26 -56.45 7.52 44.48
N VAL A 27 -56.33 6.34 45.10
CA VAL A 27 -55.71 5.12 44.56
C VAL A 27 -56.69 3.95 44.71
N ARG A 28 -56.83 3.11 43.67
CA ARG A 28 -57.07 1.66 43.82
C ARG A 28 -56.90 0.89 42.50
N GLN A 29 -56.67 -0.42 42.64
CA GLN A 29 -56.45 -1.38 41.54
C GLN A 29 -57.78 -1.95 41.03
N SER A 30 -57.83 -2.40 39.77
CA SER A 30 -58.35 -3.74 39.45
C SER A 30 -57.94 -4.18 38.04
N SER A 31 -58.20 -5.45 37.74
CA SER A 31 -57.67 -6.28 36.66
C SER A 31 -58.44 -6.21 35.33
N GLN A 32 -57.73 -6.52 34.24
CA GLN A 32 -58.23 -7.16 33.00
C GLN A 32 -59.37 -6.48 32.21
N LEU A 33 -59.06 -6.03 30.99
CA LEU A 33 -59.34 -6.77 29.75
C LEU A 33 -58.66 -6.07 28.55
N ARG A 34 -58.33 -6.81 27.49
CA ARG A 34 -57.81 -6.25 26.22
C ARG A 34 -58.93 -6.14 25.18
N PRO A 35 -59.25 -4.93 24.70
CA PRO A 35 -59.63 -4.70 23.32
C PRO A 35 -58.39 -4.30 22.49
N LEU A 36 -58.34 -4.69 21.22
CA LEU A 36 -57.40 -4.15 20.23
C LEU A 36 -58.07 -2.97 19.50
N PRO A 37 -57.46 -1.78 19.45
CA PRO A 37 -57.86 -0.73 18.51
C PRO A 37 -56.86 -0.58 17.35
N SER A 38 -57.43 -0.42 16.15
CA SER A 38 -56.90 0.26 14.95
C SER A 38 -55.48 0.85 14.96
N ALA A 39 -54.69 0.53 13.93
CA ALA A 39 -53.45 1.22 13.63
C ALA A 39 -53.68 2.70 13.23
N ALA A 40 -53.03 3.64 13.92
CA ALA A 40 -52.93 5.05 13.54
C ALA A 40 -51.83 5.82 14.32
N THR A 41 -50.55 5.44 14.15
CA THR A 41 -49.41 6.28 14.58
C THR A 41 -48.25 6.17 13.59
N SER A 42 -47.78 7.32 13.09
CA SER A 42 -46.55 7.37 12.28
C SER A 42 -45.34 6.93 13.12
N PRO A 43 -44.37 6.20 12.54
CA PRO A 43 -43.13 5.92 13.23
C PRO A 43 -42.35 7.22 13.47
N VAL A 44 -42.39 7.73 14.70
CA VAL A 44 -41.52 8.83 15.13
C VAL A 44 -40.08 8.33 15.03
N VAL A 45 -39.39 8.72 13.97
CA VAL A 45 -38.01 8.33 13.71
C VAL A 45 -37.13 8.88 14.83
N ARG A 46 -36.85 8.03 15.83
CA ARG A 46 -35.80 8.26 16.81
C ARG A 46 -34.47 8.26 16.08
N CYS A 47 -34.07 9.44 15.63
CA CYS A 47 -32.74 9.70 15.08
C CYS A 47 -31.70 9.29 16.15
N TRP A 48 -30.98 8.21 15.88
CA TRP A 48 -29.87 7.77 16.71
C TRP A 48 -28.74 8.80 16.57
N ARG A 49 -28.70 9.77 17.50
CA ARG A 49 -27.50 10.56 17.73
C ARG A 49 -26.47 9.68 18.42
N ALA A 50 -25.66 8.96 17.64
CA ALA A 50 -24.42 8.42 18.14
C ALA A 50 -23.51 9.61 18.54
N GLN A 51 -23.36 9.86 19.83
CA GLN A 51 -22.45 10.90 20.33
C GLN A 51 -21.01 10.39 20.33
N TYR A 52 -20.43 10.20 19.15
CA TYR A 52 -18.97 10.07 19.02
C TYR A 52 -18.34 11.44 19.29
N SER A 53 -18.14 11.71 20.58
CA SER A 53 -17.73 13.01 21.15
C SER A 53 -16.37 12.92 21.84
N SER A 54 -15.50 12.05 21.33
CA SER A 54 -14.06 12.02 21.61
C SER A 54 -13.35 11.46 20.39
N LYS A 55 -12.18 12.02 20.04
CA LYS A 55 -11.17 11.23 19.32
C LYS A 55 -10.76 10.08 20.26
N PRO A 56 -10.54 8.85 19.78
CA PRO A 56 -9.93 7.83 20.62
C PRO A 56 -8.55 8.34 21.10
N GLU A 57 -8.26 8.22 22.39
CA GLU A 57 -6.93 8.56 22.91
C GLU A 57 -5.91 7.60 22.31
N LEU A 58 -4.85 8.13 21.69
CA LEU A 58 -3.78 7.30 21.17
C LEU A 58 -3.06 6.58 22.33
N PRO A 59 -2.65 5.31 22.14
CA PRO A 59 -1.95 4.57 23.17
C PRO A 59 -0.60 5.22 23.45
N LYS A 60 -0.16 5.25 24.71
CA LYS A 60 1.15 5.83 25.10
C LYS A 60 2.35 5.02 24.58
N THR A 61 2.12 3.77 24.23
CA THR A 61 3.12 2.82 23.74
C THR A 61 2.48 1.83 22.77
N VAL A 62 3.23 1.41 21.75
CA VAL A 62 2.83 0.33 20.83
C VAL A 62 3.78 -0.86 21.00
N THR A 63 3.27 -2.09 20.89
CA THR A 63 4.08 -3.31 20.94
C THR A 63 4.10 -3.97 19.57
N ILE A 64 5.29 -4.17 19.00
CA ILE A 64 5.51 -4.77 17.68
C ILE A 64 6.59 -5.84 17.83
N ASN A 65 6.30 -7.07 17.37
CA ASN A 65 7.22 -8.21 17.44
C ASN A 65 7.91 -8.39 18.82
N SER A 66 7.10 -8.31 19.88
CA SER A 66 7.49 -8.39 21.30
C SER A 66 8.39 -7.27 21.85
N LYS A 67 8.67 -6.22 21.07
CA LYS A 67 9.32 -4.98 21.53
C LYS A 67 8.26 -3.90 21.74
N THR A 68 8.43 -3.04 22.76
CA THR A 68 7.51 -1.94 23.07
C THR A 68 8.19 -0.60 22.83
N TYR A 69 7.51 0.29 22.11
CA TYR A 69 8.01 1.59 21.68
C TYR A 69 7.14 2.73 22.23
N PRO A 70 7.72 3.88 22.61
CA PRO A 70 6.96 5.08 22.97
C PRO A 70 6.27 5.65 21.72
N VAL A 71 5.04 6.11 21.91
CA VAL A 71 4.21 6.74 20.86
C VAL A 71 4.25 8.25 21.03
N GLU A 72 4.53 8.97 19.96
CA GLU A 72 4.43 10.44 19.91
C GLU A 72 3.17 10.83 19.11
N PRO A 73 2.11 11.37 19.73
CA PRO A 73 0.81 11.62 19.08
C PRO A 73 0.83 12.52 17.84
N GLU A 74 1.87 13.33 17.68
CA GLU A 74 2.08 14.21 16.51
C GLU A 74 2.60 13.42 15.30
N TRP A 75 3.31 12.32 15.52
CA TRP A 75 3.95 11.50 14.49
C TRP A 75 3.22 10.18 14.22
N TYR A 76 2.56 9.61 15.21
CA TYR A 76 1.99 8.27 15.14
C TYR A 76 0.85 8.15 14.12
N ASN A 77 1.06 7.35 13.08
CA ASN A 77 0.08 7.09 12.02
C ASN A 77 -0.10 5.58 11.70
N VAL A 78 0.43 4.67 12.52
CA VAL A 78 0.31 3.22 12.29
C VAL A 78 -1.04 2.69 12.76
N SER A 79 -1.89 2.21 11.85
CA SER A 79 -3.19 1.64 12.21
C SER A 79 -3.09 0.24 12.82
N SER A 80 -4.17 -0.21 13.49
CA SER A 80 -4.28 -1.58 13.99
C SER A 80 -4.26 -2.61 12.86
N THR A 81 -4.74 -2.27 11.66
CA THR A 81 -4.67 -3.11 10.47
C THR A 81 -3.21 -3.38 10.11
N ILE A 82 -2.39 -2.33 10.04
CA ILE A 82 -0.95 -2.43 9.72
C ILE A 82 -0.18 -3.20 10.81
N LEU A 83 -0.47 -2.95 12.09
CA LEU A 83 0.14 -3.69 13.21
C LEU A 83 -0.15 -5.20 13.15
N ASN A 84 -1.32 -5.61 12.65
CA ASN A 84 -1.64 -7.04 12.47
C ASN A 84 -0.81 -7.69 11.35
N LEU A 85 -0.31 -6.91 10.38
CA LEU A 85 0.49 -7.43 9.25
C LEU A 85 1.96 -7.67 9.64
N THR A 86 2.52 -6.96 10.62
CA THR A 86 3.96 -7.05 10.99
C THR A 86 4.42 -8.40 11.56
N SER A 87 3.46 -9.30 11.81
CA SER A 87 3.69 -10.67 12.26
C SER A 87 3.61 -11.71 11.13
N ARG A 88 3.10 -11.35 9.95
CA ARG A 88 2.76 -12.29 8.86
C ARG A 88 4.00 -12.90 8.19
N LYS A 89 5.03 -12.10 7.91
CA LYS A 89 6.32 -12.50 7.28
C LYS A 89 6.14 -13.50 6.13
N LEU A 90 5.42 -13.11 5.07
CA LEU A 90 4.99 -14.04 4.01
C LEU A 90 6.17 -14.66 3.26
N HIS A 91 7.28 -13.92 3.14
CA HIS A 91 8.56 -14.38 2.59
C HIS A 91 9.20 -15.54 3.36
N LEU A 92 8.79 -15.83 4.60
CA LEU A 92 9.25 -16.97 5.40
C LEU A 92 8.25 -18.13 5.45
N GLN A 93 7.00 -17.94 5.01
CA GLN A 93 6.01 -19.01 5.05
C GLN A 93 6.35 -20.08 4.01
N LYS A 94 6.35 -21.36 4.41
CA LYS A 94 6.60 -22.46 3.47
C LYS A 94 5.54 -22.46 2.36
N ASP A 95 5.99 -22.69 1.12
CA ASP A 95 5.17 -22.77 -0.10
C ASP A 95 4.34 -21.52 -0.43
N HIS A 96 4.52 -20.40 0.28
CA HIS A 96 3.90 -19.13 -0.10
C HIS A 96 4.58 -18.55 -1.35
N PRO A 97 3.86 -18.00 -2.34
CA PRO A 97 4.44 -17.46 -3.57
C PRO A 97 5.61 -16.49 -3.36
N VAL A 98 5.55 -15.60 -2.38
CA VAL A 98 6.63 -14.65 -2.05
C VAL A 98 7.86 -15.37 -1.50
N SER A 99 7.67 -16.41 -0.69
CA SER A 99 8.74 -17.26 -0.16
C SER A 99 9.38 -18.14 -1.23
N ILE A 100 8.61 -18.67 -2.18
CA ILE A 100 9.13 -19.41 -3.34
C ILE A 100 9.94 -18.46 -4.24
N THR A 101 9.42 -17.25 -4.47
CA THR A 101 10.09 -16.21 -5.27
C THR A 101 11.43 -15.82 -4.66
N ARG A 102 11.48 -15.59 -3.34
CA ARG A 102 12.72 -15.41 -2.58
C ARG A 102 13.71 -16.55 -2.82
N GLN A 103 13.28 -17.80 -2.71
CA GLN A 103 14.16 -18.97 -2.87
C GLN A 103 14.70 -19.13 -4.30
N ILE A 104 13.91 -18.75 -5.32
CA ILE A 104 14.38 -18.72 -6.72
C ILE A 104 15.50 -17.69 -6.87
N ILE A 105 15.35 -16.49 -6.33
CA ILE A 105 16.37 -15.45 -6.41
C ILE A 105 17.62 -15.82 -5.58
N GLU A 106 17.45 -16.28 -4.35
CA GLU A 106 18.55 -16.78 -3.50
C GLU A 106 19.41 -17.85 -4.20
N SER A 107 18.81 -18.69 -5.05
CA SER A 107 19.54 -19.72 -5.80
C SER A 107 20.55 -19.18 -6.82
N VAL A 108 20.44 -17.91 -7.22
CA VAL A 108 21.37 -17.22 -8.13
C VAL A 108 22.56 -16.60 -7.37
N PHE A 109 22.43 -16.41 -6.05
CA PHE A 109 23.43 -15.78 -5.18
C PHE A 109 23.89 -16.77 -4.09
N PRO A 110 24.70 -17.78 -4.43
CA PRO A 110 25.00 -18.89 -3.52
C PRO A 110 26.00 -18.53 -2.40
N SER A 111 25.84 -19.23 -1.27
CA SER A 111 26.86 -19.36 -0.23
C SER A 111 28.15 -20.01 -0.78
N PRO A 112 29.34 -19.67 -0.24
CA PRO A 112 29.59 -18.77 0.88
C PRO A 112 29.72 -17.29 0.48
N THR A 113 29.59 -16.94 -0.81
CA THR A 113 29.79 -15.57 -1.30
C THR A 113 28.71 -14.62 -0.77
N TYR A 114 27.46 -15.07 -0.75
CA TYR A 114 26.33 -14.33 -0.21
C TYR A 114 25.72 -15.06 1.00
N LEU A 115 25.27 -14.30 2.00
CA LEU A 115 24.52 -14.80 3.15
C LEU A 115 23.15 -14.11 3.23
N SER A 116 22.09 -14.85 3.50
CA SER A 116 20.70 -14.34 3.50
C SER A 116 20.19 -13.97 4.90
N TYR A 117 19.68 -12.75 5.05
CA TYR A 117 19.23 -12.15 6.32
C TYR A 117 17.71 -11.89 6.32
N ASN A 118 16.92 -12.96 6.44
CA ASN A 118 15.47 -12.91 6.18
C ASN A 118 14.59 -12.66 7.43
N ASN A 119 15.22 -12.41 8.59
CA ASN A 119 14.55 -12.34 9.89
C ASN A 119 14.63 -10.95 10.58
N LEU A 120 15.11 -9.93 9.87
CA LEU A 120 15.33 -8.58 10.42
C LEU A 120 14.01 -7.92 10.85
N ASP A 121 14.07 -7.09 11.90
CA ASP A 121 12.90 -6.44 12.48
C ASP A 121 12.36 -5.33 11.55
N PRO A 122 11.03 -5.25 11.28
CA PRO A 122 10.46 -4.17 10.49
C PRO A 122 10.54 -2.79 11.15
N VAL A 123 10.70 -2.73 12.48
CA VAL A 123 10.86 -1.45 13.18
C VAL A 123 12.32 -1.00 13.14
N VAL A 124 12.57 0.17 12.55
CA VAL A 124 13.89 0.79 12.39
C VAL A 124 13.85 2.26 12.83
N SER A 125 15.02 2.86 13.04
CA SER A 125 15.13 4.30 13.25
C SER A 125 15.01 5.10 11.96
N THR A 126 14.72 6.40 12.09
CA THR A 126 14.84 7.37 10.98
C THR A 126 16.25 7.44 10.41
N HIS A 127 17.27 7.15 11.22
CA HIS A 127 18.65 7.16 10.80
C HIS A 127 18.93 6.00 9.83
N GLU A 128 18.65 4.77 10.28
CA GLU A 128 18.80 3.54 9.50
C GLU A 128 18.05 3.62 8.16
N ASN A 129 16.80 4.09 8.17
CA ASN A 129 15.96 4.12 6.96
C ASN A 129 16.27 5.29 6.01
N PHE A 130 16.95 6.36 6.44
CA PHE A 130 17.11 7.56 5.59
C PHE A 130 18.46 8.27 5.75
N ASP A 131 18.91 8.55 6.98
CA ASP A 131 20.12 9.36 7.21
C ASP A 131 21.38 8.62 6.75
N SER A 132 21.54 7.34 7.09
CA SER A 132 22.67 6.48 6.65
C SER A 132 22.60 6.03 5.18
N LEU A 133 21.67 6.58 4.41
CA LEU A 133 21.45 6.31 2.99
C LEU A 133 21.45 7.61 2.16
N GLY A 134 21.93 8.72 2.73
CA GLY A 134 22.10 10.00 2.02
C GLY A 134 20.81 10.75 1.68
N PHE A 135 19.62 10.30 2.13
CA PHE A 135 18.37 11.01 1.85
C PHE A 135 18.39 12.40 2.51
N PRO A 136 18.08 13.51 1.80
CA PRO A 136 18.06 14.82 2.41
C PRO A 136 16.88 14.95 3.41
N PRO A 137 16.96 15.80 4.47
CA PRO A 137 15.91 15.93 5.48
C PRO A 137 14.53 16.37 4.96
N ASN A 138 14.48 16.95 3.75
CA ASN A 138 13.27 17.40 3.07
C ASN A 138 12.84 16.47 1.91
N HIS A 139 13.35 15.24 1.85
CA HIS A 139 12.98 14.27 0.83
C HIS A 139 11.49 13.86 0.97
N PRO A 140 10.70 13.76 -0.12
CA PRO A 140 9.28 13.41 -0.04
C PRO A 140 9.00 12.14 0.75
N GLY A 141 9.76 11.07 0.53
CA GLY A 141 9.59 9.80 1.26
C GLY A 141 9.77 9.87 2.80
N ARG A 142 10.30 10.97 3.37
CA ARG A 142 10.32 11.21 4.83
C ARG A 142 9.00 11.78 5.37
N ALA A 143 8.01 12.04 4.52
CA ALA A 143 6.76 12.65 4.94
C ALA A 143 5.81 11.61 5.58
N LYS A 144 5.00 12.08 6.55
CA LYS A 144 3.98 11.26 7.25
C LYS A 144 2.82 10.85 6.34
N THR A 145 2.77 11.40 5.13
CA THR A 145 1.86 11.04 4.03
C THR A 145 2.19 9.69 3.41
N ASP A 146 3.47 9.29 3.44
CA ASP A 146 4.01 8.16 2.65
C ASP A 146 4.68 7.09 3.55
N THR A 147 5.15 7.49 4.74
CA THR A 147 5.84 6.62 5.71
C THR A 147 5.05 6.41 6.99
N TYR A 148 5.10 5.18 7.52
CA TYR A 148 4.48 4.79 8.79
C TYR A 148 5.40 5.04 10.00
N TYR A 149 5.12 6.12 10.73
CA TYR A 149 5.85 6.55 11.92
C TYR A 149 5.18 6.08 13.21
N ILE A 150 6.00 5.62 14.16
CA ILE A 150 5.60 5.34 15.56
C ILE A 150 5.88 6.59 16.43
N ASN A 151 7.00 7.25 16.16
CA ASN A 151 7.43 8.51 16.76
C ASN A 151 8.43 9.22 15.82
N SER A 152 8.88 10.41 16.17
CA SER A 152 9.82 11.23 15.37
C SER A 152 11.15 10.56 15.02
N LYS A 153 11.49 9.41 15.63
CA LYS A 153 12.77 8.69 15.47
C LYS A 153 12.60 7.21 15.13
N THR A 154 11.38 6.70 15.01
CA THR A 154 11.11 5.25 14.86
C THR A 154 9.92 5.02 13.94
N LEU A 155 10.09 4.13 12.97
CA LEU A 155 9.15 3.90 11.87
C LEU A 155 9.15 2.42 11.45
N LEU A 156 8.16 2.03 10.64
CA LEU A 156 8.19 0.76 9.90
C LEU A 156 8.93 0.98 8.58
N ARG A 157 9.96 0.17 8.32
CA ARG A 157 10.90 0.38 7.21
C ARG A 157 10.21 0.47 5.83
N THR A 158 10.59 1.46 5.03
CA THR A 158 10.00 1.71 3.70
C THR A 158 10.70 0.94 2.57
N HIS A 159 11.90 0.43 2.85
CA HIS A 159 12.70 -0.43 1.98
C HIS A 159 13.67 -1.29 2.80
N THR A 160 14.14 -2.40 2.21
CA THR A 160 15.13 -3.28 2.86
C THR A 160 16.51 -2.65 3.04
N SER A 161 16.83 -1.59 2.27
CA SER A 161 18.08 -0.84 2.34
C SER A 161 18.36 -0.22 3.72
N ALA A 162 17.33 -0.09 4.56
CA ALA A 162 17.44 0.38 5.95
C ALA A 162 18.40 -0.46 6.82
N HIS A 163 18.86 -1.61 6.33
CA HIS A 163 19.81 -2.48 7.02
C HIS A 163 21.20 -2.57 6.35
N GLU A 164 21.45 -1.84 5.24
CA GLU A 164 22.71 -1.95 4.47
C GLU A 164 23.95 -1.67 5.32
N ALA A 165 24.05 -0.47 5.91
CA ALA A 165 25.21 -0.04 6.69
C ALA A 165 25.52 -1.00 7.85
N ALA A 166 24.48 -1.53 8.50
CA ALA A 166 24.62 -2.50 9.59
C ALA A 166 25.15 -3.88 9.13
N LEU A 167 24.86 -4.30 7.88
CA LEU A 167 25.40 -5.54 7.31
C LEU A 167 26.81 -5.35 6.71
N PHE A 168 27.10 -4.19 6.11
CA PHE A 168 28.47 -3.84 5.71
C PHE A 168 29.40 -3.80 6.93
N ALA A 169 29.01 -3.11 8.01
CA ALA A 169 29.75 -3.06 9.27
C ALA A 169 29.93 -4.45 9.93
N ALA A 170 29.03 -5.39 9.69
CA ALA A 170 29.15 -6.76 10.18
C ALA A 170 30.14 -7.62 9.40
N ALA A 171 30.47 -7.25 8.14
CA ALA A 171 31.52 -7.83 7.29
C ALA A 171 31.58 -9.38 7.21
N LYS A 172 30.43 -10.07 7.34
CA LYS A 172 30.38 -11.54 7.50
C LYS A 172 30.65 -12.34 6.22
N SER A 173 30.52 -11.72 5.06
CA SER A 173 30.65 -12.34 3.74
C SER A 173 30.91 -11.28 2.65
N PRO A 174 31.51 -11.64 1.50
CA PRO A 174 31.78 -10.69 0.42
C PRO A 174 30.54 -10.08 -0.24
N GLY A 175 29.36 -10.65 0.01
CA GLY A 175 28.06 -10.09 -0.31
C GLY A 175 26.98 -10.59 0.64
N TYR A 176 25.77 -10.07 0.53
CA TYR A 176 24.62 -10.52 1.30
C TYR A 176 23.32 -10.38 0.50
N LEU A 177 22.28 -11.06 0.97
CA LEU A 177 20.88 -10.81 0.60
C LEU A 177 20.08 -10.46 1.87
N ILE A 178 19.10 -9.58 1.74
CA ILE A 178 18.06 -9.36 2.76
C ILE A 178 16.73 -9.72 2.11
N SER A 179 15.81 -10.41 2.76
CA SER A 179 14.41 -10.46 2.32
C SER A 179 13.50 -10.09 3.46
N ALA A 180 12.63 -9.10 3.27
CA ALA A 180 11.83 -8.58 4.35
C ALA A 180 10.56 -7.85 3.88
N ASP A 181 9.57 -7.85 4.76
CA ASP A 181 8.35 -7.04 4.70
C ASP A 181 8.67 -5.53 4.84
N VAL A 182 8.16 -4.69 3.95
CA VAL A 182 8.36 -3.24 3.88
C VAL A 182 7.01 -2.51 3.79
N TYR A 183 6.96 -1.27 4.27
CA TYR A 183 5.72 -0.58 4.64
C TYR A 183 5.63 0.80 3.99
N ARG A 184 4.54 1.08 3.26
CA ARG A 184 4.31 2.38 2.61
C ARG A 184 2.83 2.77 2.68
N ARG A 185 2.58 4.05 2.98
CA ARG A 185 1.27 4.67 2.75
C ARG A 185 1.23 5.03 1.27
N ASP A 186 0.21 4.55 0.57
CA ASP A 186 0.25 4.43 -0.89
C ASP A 186 -1.18 4.29 -1.44
N GLU A 187 -1.33 4.27 -2.77
CA GLU A 187 -2.59 4.12 -3.49
C GLU A 187 -3.27 2.74 -3.24
N ILE A 188 -4.53 2.59 -3.64
CA ILE A 188 -5.26 1.31 -3.57
C ILE A 188 -5.60 0.87 -4.98
N ASP A 189 -4.83 -0.11 -5.48
CA ASP A 189 -5.07 -0.78 -6.76
C ASP A 189 -4.61 -2.26 -6.70
N LYS A 190 -4.35 -2.87 -7.86
CA LYS A 190 -3.93 -4.28 -8.03
C LYS A 190 -2.43 -4.54 -7.84
N SER A 191 -1.64 -3.48 -7.76
CA SER A 191 -0.19 -3.41 -7.68
C SER A 191 0.31 -2.86 -6.34
N HIS A 192 -0.47 -1.98 -5.71
CA HIS A 192 -0.13 -1.28 -4.48
C HIS A 192 -0.89 -1.85 -3.26
N TYR A 193 -0.14 -2.15 -2.21
CA TYR A 193 -0.66 -2.65 -0.93
C TYR A 193 0.20 -2.05 0.20
N PRO A 194 -0.35 -1.73 1.38
CA PRO A 194 0.39 -1.04 2.45
C PRO A 194 1.64 -1.78 2.94
N VAL A 195 1.68 -3.09 2.70
CA VAL A 195 2.80 -3.97 3.04
C VAL A 195 3.10 -4.89 1.85
N PHE A 196 4.34 -4.89 1.41
CA PHE A 196 4.86 -5.83 0.41
C PHE A 196 6.24 -6.30 0.86
N HIS A 197 6.93 -7.12 0.08
CA HIS A 197 8.24 -7.65 0.44
C HIS A 197 9.29 -7.27 -0.60
N GLN A 198 10.44 -6.80 -0.14
CA GLN A 198 11.61 -6.59 -0.99
C GLN A 198 12.66 -7.67 -0.71
N MET A 199 13.50 -7.89 -1.71
CA MET A 199 14.84 -8.43 -1.51
C MET A 199 15.88 -7.35 -1.82
N GLU A 200 16.79 -7.12 -0.87
CA GLU A 200 18.04 -6.42 -1.10
C GLU A 200 19.13 -7.43 -1.49
N GLY A 201 20.12 -6.99 -2.26
CA GLY A 201 21.37 -7.72 -2.40
C GLY A 201 22.56 -6.82 -2.68
N ALA A 202 23.70 -7.12 -2.05
CA ALA A 202 24.92 -6.32 -2.19
C ALA A 202 26.19 -7.18 -2.28
N ARG A 203 27.26 -6.63 -2.87
CA ARG A 203 28.56 -7.27 -3.08
C ARG A 203 29.69 -6.23 -3.00
N VAL A 204 30.71 -6.49 -2.17
CA VAL A 204 31.82 -5.57 -1.86
C VAL A 204 33.21 -6.20 -2.04
N TRP A 205 34.14 -5.45 -2.61
CA TRP A 205 35.56 -5.83 -2.74
C TRP A 205 36.42 -4.92 -1.87
N ASP A 206 37.27 -5.52 -1.04
CA ASP A 206 38.13 -4.80 -0.10
C ASP A 206 39.55 -4.61 -0.66
N ARG A 207 39.97 -3.35 -0.80
CA ARG A 207 41.31 -2.95 -1.27
C ARG A 207 42.42 -3.55 -0.42
N ASN A 208 42.18 -3.84 0.86
CA ASN A 208 43.16 -4.43 1.77
C ASN A 208 43.31 -5.95 1.59
N LEU A 209 42.32 -6.63 1.00
CA LEU A 209 42.29 -8.09 0.82
C LEU A 209 42.62 -8.50 -0.62
N VAL A 210 42.43 -7.60 -1.59
CA VAL A 210 42.78 -7.83 -2.99
C VAL A 210 44.30 -7.71 -3.22
N PRO A 211 44.95 -8.68 -3.89
CA PRO A 211 46.39 -8.63 -4.15
C PRO A 211 46.83 -7.35 -4.88
N GLY A 212 47.61 -6.52 -4.20
CA GLY A 212 48.10 -5.23 -4.72
C GLY A 212 47.06 -4.10 -4.76
N GLY A 213 45.87 -4.28 -4.16
CA GLY A 213 44.78 -3.30 -4.15
C GLY A 213 44.04 -3.13 -5.48
N ASP A 214 44.33 -3.98 -6.48
CA ASP A 214 43.78 -3.93 -7.83
C ASP A 214 42.32 -4.44 -7.90
N ILE A 215 41.40 -3.60 -7.40
CA ILE A 215 39.95 -3.85 -7.42
C ILE A 215 39.46 -4.19 -8.83
N VAL A 216 39.89 -3.42 -9.84
CA VAL A 216 39.45 -3.57 -11.24
C VAL A 216 39.67 -5.01 -11.71
N LYS A 217 40.87 -5.55 -11.50
CA LYS A 217 41.22 -6.93 -11.85
C LYS A 217 40.50 -7.98 -11.00
N ALA A 218 40.26 -7.71 -9.71
CA ALA A 218 39.49 -8.62 -8.86
C ALA A 218 38.03 -8.73 -9.30
N VAL A 219 37.39 -7.59 -9.58
CA VAL A 219 35.99 -7.53 -10.03
C VAL A 219 35.84 -8.17 -11.42
N TYR A 220 36.76 -7.91 -12.36
CA TYR A 220 36.72 -8.55 -13.68
C TYR A 220 36.96 -10.07 -13.61
N LYS A 221 37.86 -10.54 -12.73
CA LYS A 221 38.06 -11.98 -12.49
C LYS A 221 36.79 -12.64 -11.92
N ASP A 222 36.09 -11.98 -11.00
CA ASP A 222 34.82 -12.49 -10.48
C ASP A 222 33.75 -12.52 -11.59
N LEU A 223 33.65 -11.46 -12.41
CA LEU A 223 32.75 -11.40 -13.58
C LEU A 223 33.06 -12.48 -14.63
N GLU A 224 34.32 -12.82 -14.87
CA GLU A 224 34.72 -13.92 -15.77
C GLU A 224 34.28 -15.30 -15.25
N SER A 225 34.05 -15.44 -13.94
CA SER A 225 33.52 -16.67 -13.34
C SER A 225 31.99 -16.78 -13.42
N LEU A 226 31.28 -15.68 -13.68
CA LEU A 226 29.82 -15.67 -13.82
C LEU A 226 29.40 -16.31 -15.16
N PRO A 227 28.30 -17.10 -15.18
CA PRO A 227 27.73 -17.60 -16.42
C PRO A 227 27.40 -16.51 -17.46
N LYS A 228 27.25 -16.95 -18.71
CA LYS A 228 26.77 -16.10 -19.82
C LYS A 228 25.35 -16.51 -20.18
N HIS A 229 24.54 -15.53 -20.57
CA HIS A 229 23.19 -15.71 -21.12
C HIS A 229 23.15 -15.24 -22.59
N ASP A 230 22.06 -15.54 -23.26
CA ASP A 230 21.73 -15.20 -24.65
C ASP A 230 20.70 -14.05 -24.78
N MET A 231 20.25 -13.48 -23.66
CA MET A 231 19.32 -12.35 -23.62
C MET A 231 19.81 -11.14 -24.44
N ILE A 232 18.88 -10.45 -25.08
CA ILE A 232 19.12 -9.19 -25.79
C ILE A 232 19.18 -8.07 -24.77
N ILE A 233 20.36 -7.48 -24.59
CA ILE A 233 20.60 -6.37 -23.65
C ILE A 233 20.58 -5.04 -24.42
N GLU A 234 19.70 -4.12 -24.04
CA GLU A 234 19.74 -2.72 -24.48
C GLU A 234 20.36 -1.84 -23.37
N ASP A 235 21.65 -1.52 -23.52
CA ASP A 235 22.39 -0.58 -22.66
C ASP A 235 22.96 0.56 -23.53
N PRO A 236 22.12 1.52 -23.97
CA PRO A 236 22.53 2.56 -24.92
C PRO A 236 23.39 3.67 -24.31
N ASN A 237 23.49 3.69 -22.98
CA ASN A 237 24.09 4.76 -22.20
C ASN A 237 25.54 4.44 -21.78
N PRO A 238 26.39 5.46 -21.57
CA PRO A 238 27.70 5.23 -20.96
C PRO A 238 27.57 4.74 -19.51
N PRO A 239 28.59 4.05 -18.95
CA PRO A 239 28.58 3.60 -17.55
C PRO A 239 28.48 4.71 -16.48
N PHE A 240 28.57 5.98 -16.87
CA PHE A 240 28.27 7.17 -16.05
C PHE A 240 28.08 8.39 -16.96
N HIS A 241 27.34 9.39 -16.49
CA HIS A 241 27.11 10.68 -17.14
C HIS A 241 27.17 11.82 -16.11
N ALA A 242 28.01 12.83 -16.35
CA ALA A 242 28.42 13.84 -15.36
C ALA A 242 27.27 14.54 -14.61
N GLU A 243 26.11 14.73 -15.25
CA GLU A 243 24.94 15.38 -14.65
C GLU A 243 23.79 14.41 -14.32
N ARG A 244 23.64 13.34 -15.10
CA ARG A 244 22.42 12.50 -15.10
C ARG A 244 22.60 11.21 -14.32
N ASN A 245 23.84 10.71 -14.26
CA ASN A 245 24.18 9.48 -13.56
C ASN A 245 25.67 9.50 -13.17
N PRO A 246 26.06 10.34 -12.20
CA PRO A 246 27.44 10.77 -12.01
C PRO A 246 28.38 9.68 -11.48
N LEU A 247 29.69 9.89 -11.66
CA LEU A 247 30.74 9.13 -11.00
C LEU A 247 31.02 9.74 -9.61
N GLN A 248 31.17 8.92 -8.58
CA GLN A 248 31.58 9.37 -7.24
C GLN A 248 33.02 9.88 -7.25
N SER A 249 33.30 10.99 -6.56
CA SER A 249 34.64 11.59 -6.46
C SER A 249 35.68 10.73 -5.73
N SER A 250 35.23 9.71 -5.00
CA SER A 250 36.04 8.71 -4.29
C SER A 250 36.43 7.49 -5.15
N HIS A 251 35.83 7.32 -6.33
CA HIS A 251 36.02 6.14 -7.20
C HIS A 251 36.75 6.50 -8.48
N THR A 252 37.62 5.61 -8.96
CA THR A 252 38.14 5.75 -10.32
C THR A 252 37.07 5.36 -11.36
N ALA A 253 37.17 5.92 -12.56
CA ALA A 253 36.26 5.57 -13.66
C ALA A 253 36.33 4.06 -14.01
N GLU A 254 37.50 3.45 -13.83
CA GLU A 254 37.79 2.05 -14.16
C GLU A 254 37.17 1.10 -13.12
N GLU A 255 37.18 1.48 -11.85
CA GLU A 255 36.51 0.74 -10.77
C GLU A 255 34.99 0.79 -10.92
N ALA A 256 34.42 1.98 -11.16
CA ALA A 256 32.99 2.12 -11.39
C ALA A 256 32.51 1.30 -12.60
N LYS A 257 33.28 1.29 -13.71
CA LYS A 257 33.01 0.43 -14.88
C LYS A 257 33.05 -1.06 -14.53
N ALA A 258 34.04 -1.50 -13.76
CA ALA A 258 34.19 -2.91 -13.38
C ALA A 258 33.05 -3.36 -12.45
N VAL A 259 32.77 -2.59 -11.40
CA VAL A 259 31.70 -2.86 -10.42
C VAL A 259 30.33 -2.85 -11.11
N ALA A 260 30.07 -1.89 -12.01
CA ALA A 260 28.85 -1.86 -12.83
C ALA A 260 28.74 -3.08 -13.75
N ALA A 261 29.83 -3.52 -14.40
CA ALA A 261 29.79 -4.71 -15.26
C ALA A 261 29.48 -6.00 -14.48
N HIS A 262 30.01 -6.13 -13.25
CA HIS A 262 29.66 -7.24 -12.37
C HIS A 262 28.20 -7.14 -11.87
N LEU A 263 27.74 -5.95 -11.47
CA LEU A 263 26.35 -5.70 -11.07
C LEU A 263 25.39 -6.12 -12.18
N LYS A 264 25.56 -5.57 -13.38
CA LYS A 264 24.68 -5.82 -14.52
C LYS A 264 24.61 -7.30 -14.87
N ARG A 265 25.74 -8.02 -14.96
CA ARG A 265 25.72 -9.48 -15.17
C ARG A 265 25.03 -10.24 -14.05
N SER A 266 25.25 -9.87 -12.80
CA SER A 266 24.64 -10.57 -11.65
C SER A 266 23.11 -10.50 -11.71
N LEU A 267 22.57 -9.35 -12.11
CA LEU A 267 21.14 -9.10 -12.25
C LEU A 267 20.56 -9.65 -13.56
N GLU A 268 21.31 -9.62 -14.66
CA GLU A 268 20.98 -10.30 -15.92
C GLU A 268 20.76 -11.81 -15.68
N LEU A 269 21.61 -12.45 -14.88
CA LEU A 269 21.46 -13.87 -14.52
C LEU A 269 20.24 -14.13 -13.63
N MET A 270 19.93 -13.21 -12.70
CA MET A 270 18.73 -13.29 -11.87
C MET A 270 17.46 -13.24 -12.74
N VAL A 271 17.38 -12.28 -13.66
CA VAL A 271 16.26 -12.15 -14.60
C VAL A 271 16.16 -13.36 -15.53
N ALA A 272 17.30 -13.85 -16.06
CA ALA A 272 17.32 -15.03 -16.92
C ALA A 272 16.74 -16.27 -16.20
N GLU A 273 17.10 -16.50 -14.92
CA GLU A 273 16.58 -17.64 -14.15
C GLU A 273 15.08 -17.48 -13.82
N ILE A 274 14.63 -16.28 -13.43
CA ILE A 274 13.20 -15.97 -13.21
C ILE A 274 12.39 -16.29 -14.48
N PHE A 275 12.76 -15.73 -15.63
CA PHE A 275 11.99 -15.88 -16.87
C PHE A 275 12.12 -17.27 -17.50
N LYS A 276 13.21 -18.00 -17.25
CA LYS A 276 13.29 -19.44 -17.50
C LYS A 276 12.21 -20.19 -16.71
N ARG A 277 12.01 -19.90 -15.42
CA ARG A 277 10.92 -20.51 -14.63
C ARG A 277 9.53 -20.12 -15.15
N VAL A 278 9.33 -18.87 -15.61
CA VAL A 278 8.09 -18.46 -16.30
C VAL A 278 7.85 -19.31 -17.55
N LYS A 279 8.82 -19.38 -18.48
CA LYS A 279 8.68 -20.15 -19.74
C LYS A 279 8.43 -21.65 -19.47
N GLU A 280 9.17 -22.26 -18.53
CA GLU A 280 8.93 -23.65 -18.10
C GLU A 280 7.52 -23.86 -17.48
N SER A 281 7.10 -22.96 -16.59
CA SER A 281 5.82 -23.01 -15.88
C SER A 281 4.64 -22.97 -16.86
N HIS A 282 4.68 -22.04 -17.82
CA HIS A 282 3.67 -21.89 -18.86
C HIS A 282 3.63 -23.11 -19.79
N ALA A 283 4.79 -23.62 -20.22
CA ALA A 283 4.87 -24.84 -21.04
C ALA A 283 4.27 -26.06 -20.33
N ARG A 284 4.60 -26.28 -19.05
CA ARG A 284 4.04 -27.38 -18.23
C ARG A 284 2.56 -27.21 -17.88
N ALA A 285 2.00 -26.02 -18.06
CA ALA A 285 0.57 -25.72 -17.89
C ALA A 285 -0.22 -25.73 -19.22
N GLY A 286 0.46 -25.89 -20.36
CA GLY A 286 -0.17 -25.77 -21.69
C GLY A 286 -0.58 -24.33 -22.06
N VAL A 287 -0.08 -23.33 -21.34
CA VAL A 287 -0.37 -21.91 -21.60
C VAL A 287 0.39 -21.50 -22.87
N LYS A 288 -0.37 -21.20 -23.92
CA LYS A 288 0.17 -20.66 -25.17
C LYS A 288 0.57 -19.20 -24.96
N MET A 289 1.87 -18.96 -24.85
CA MET A 289 2.45 -17.63 -25.11
C MET A 289 2.12 -17.17 -26.54
N LYS A 290 2.25 -15.87 -26.84
CA LYS A 290 2.31 -15.42 -28.24
C LYS A 290 3.52 -16.09 -28.89
N GLN A 291 3.44 -16.44 -30.18
CA GLN A 291 4.51 -17.23 -30.82
C GLN A 291 5.85 -16.48 -30.80
N ASP A 292 5.82 -15.15 -30.92
CA ASP A 292 6.98 -14.27 -30.75
C ASP A 292 7.59 -14.34 -29.34
N ASP A 293 6.79 -14.34 -28.26
CA ASP A 293 7.28 -14.45 -26.88
C ASP A 293 7.93 -15.82 -26.59
N ALA A 294 7.45 -16.86 -27.27
CA ALA A 294 7.98 -18.21 -27.15
C ALA A 294 9.35 -18.34 -27.81
N GLU A 295 9.46 -17.94 -29.08
CA GLU A 295 10.63 -18.18 -29.94
C GLU A 295 11.75 -17.12 -29.81
N ARG A 296 11.44 -15.89 -29.38
CA ARG A 296 12.46 -14.84 -29.22
C ARG A 296 13.25 -15.01 -27.90
N PRO A 297 14.56 -14.65 -27.89
CA PRO A 297 15.31 -14.46 -26.66
C PRO A 297 14.66 -13.41 -25.76
N LEU A 298 14.85 -13.50 -24.44
CA LEU A 298 14.37 -12.46 -23.54
C LEU A 298 15.09 -11.14 -23.84
N LYS A 299 14.36 -10.03 -23.82
CA LYS A 299 14.89 -8.69 -24.05
C LYS A 299 14.79 -7.88 -22.75
N VAL A 300 15.89 -7.24 -22.37
CA VAL A 300 15.99 -6.39 -21.17
C VAL A 300 16.64 -5.05 -21.54
N ARG A 301 16.36 -3.98 -20.79
CA ARG A 301 17.05 -2.70 -20.94
C ARG A 301 17.53 -2.11 -19.62
N TRP A 302 18.68 -1.46 -19.68
CA TRP A 302 19.27 -0.71 -18.58
C TRP A 302 18.92 0.77 -18.71
N VAL A 303 18.16 1.30 -17.75
CA VAL A 303 17.75 2.71 -17.70
C VAL A 303 18.60 3.42 -16.66
N GLU A 304 19.07 4.64 -16.93
CA GLU A 304 19.76 5.46 -15.92
C GLU A 304 18.74 5.95 -14.88
N ALA A 305 19.02 5.72 -13.60
CA ALA A 305 18.15 6.09 -12.48
C ALA A 305 18.89 7.01 -11.48
N TYR A 306 18.23 7.37 -10.38
CA TYR A 306 18.85 8.10 -9.27
C TYR A 306 18.33 7.58 -7.92
N PHE A 307 19.24 7.16 -7.06
CA PHE A 307 18.94 6.81 -5.67
C PHE A 307 19.96 7.49 -4.74
N PRO A 308 19.58 8.11 -3.60
CA PRO A 308 20.52 8.82 -2.73
C PRO A 308 21.70 7.99 -2.20
N PHE A 309 21.56 6.65 -2.21
CA PHE A 309 22.49 5.66 -1.67
C PHE A 309 23.31 4.91 -2.75
N THR A 310 23.10 5.17 -4.05
CA THR A 310 23.99 4.66 -5.12
C THR A 310 24.39 5.77 -6.10
N SER A 311 25.54 5.61 -6.77
CA SER A 311 25.93 6.39 -7.95
C SER A 311 27.18 5.77 -8.60
N PRO A 312 27.19 5.43 -9.90
CA PRO A 312 26.06 5.48 -10.83
C PRO A 312 24.96 4.46 -10.48
N SER A 313 23.73 4.75 -10.89
CA SER A 313 22.50 4.03 -10.58
C SER A 313 21.74 3.63 -11.85
N TRP A 314 21.03 2.51 -11.81
CA TRP A 314 20.19 2.04 -12.91
C TRP A 314 18.92 1.36 -12.41
N GLU A 315 17.91 1.36 -13.26
CA GLU A 315 16.79 0.42 -13.21
C GLU A 315 16.95 -0.63 -14.31
N LEU A 316 16.52 -1.86 -14.03
CA LEU A 316 16.48 -2.95 -15.01
C LEU A 316 15.03 -3.23 -15.37
N GLU A 317 14.72 -3.10 -16.65
CA GLU A 317 13.40 -3.39 -17.19
C GLU A 317 13.45 -4.59 -18.15
N VAL A 318 12.33 -5.31 -18.25
CA VAL A 318 12.18 -6.49 -19.13
C VAL A 318 11.01 -6.29 -20.08
N TRP A 319 11.19 -6.63 -21.35
CA TRP A 319 10.11 -6.62 -22.33
C TRP A 319 9.23 -7.85 -22.13
N TYR A 320 7.95 -7.64 -21.80
CA TYR A 320 7.01 -8.70 -21.50
C TYR A 320 5.58 -8.30 -21.86
N GLN A 321 4.85 -9.19 -22.53
CA GLN A 321 3.46 -8.99 -22.98
C GLN A 321 3.22 -7.74 -23.87
N ASP A 322 4.25 -7.32 -24.62
CA ASP A 322 4.32 -6.10 -25.46
C ASP A 322 4.49 -4.76 -24.71
N GLU A 323 4.84 -4.81 -23.42
CA GLU A 323 5.20 -3.62 -22.62
C GLU A 323 6.59 -3.78 -21.98
N TRP A 324 7.15 -2.67 -21.52
CA TRP A 324 8.36 -2.67 -20.69
C TRP A 324 7.96 -2.66 -19.21
N LEU A 325 8.46 -3.64 -18.45
CA LEU A 325 8.20 -3.74 -17.02
C LEU A 325 9.49 -3.55 -16.22
N GLU A 326 9.54 -2.50 -15.41
CA GLU A 326 10.57 -2.24 -14.40
C GLU A 326 10.56 -3.32 -13.32
N ILE A 327 11.72 -3.89 -13.03
CA ILE A 327 11.87 -5.04 -12.13
C ILE A 327 12.52 -4.65 -10.80
N LEU A 328 13.55 -3.80 -10.86
CA LEU A 328 14.43 -3.47 -9.73
C LEU A 328 15.15 -2.15 -9.98
N GLY A 329 15.58 -1.52 -8.89
CA GLY A 329 16.59 -0.46 -8.87
C GLY A 329 17.92 -0.97 -8.30
N CYS A 330 19.04 -0.44 -8.78
CA CYS A 330 20.39 -0.81 -8.35
C CYS A 330 21.43 0.28 -8.60
N GLY A 331 22.66 0.07 -8.13
CA GLY A 331 23.80 0.90 -8.52
C GLY A 331 25.09 0.56 -7.79
N VAL A 332 26.15 1.34 -8.07
CA VAL A 332 27.40 1.33 -7.28
C VAL A 332 27.11 2.01 -5.94
N THR A 333 27.37 1.35 -4.82
CA THR A 333 27.06 1.86 -3.47
C THR A 333 27.79 3.17 -3.19
N GLN A 334 27.11 4.15 -2.60
CA GLN A 334 27.72 5.41 -2.18
C GLN A 334 28.80 5.17 -1.13
N GLN A 335 30.00 5.69 -1.36
CA GLN A 335 31.18 5.42 -0.53
C GLN A 335 30.97 5.82 0.94
N HIS A 336 30.23 6.90 1.20
CA HIS A 336 29.93 7.34 2.58
C HIS A 336 29.24 6.25 3.41
N ILE A 337 28.43 5.39 2.80
CA ILE A 337 27.73 4.28 3.49
C ILE A 337 28.74 3.23 3.96
N LEU A 338 29.79 2.98 3.16
CA LEU A 338 30.87 2.06 3.50
C LEU A 338 31.85 2.69 4.51
N ASP A 339 32.10 4.00 4.40
CA ASP A 339 32.94 4.76 5.31
C ASP A 339 32.29 4.85 6.71
N ASP A 340 31.01 5.21 6.80
CA ASP A 340 30.22 5.28 8.04
C ASP A 340 29.98 3.89 8.65
N ALA A 341 29.90 2.83 7.82
CA ALA A 341 29.92 1.44 8.28
C ALA A 341 31.29 0.96 8.78
N GLY A 342 32.34 1.79 8.72
CA GLY A 342 33.68 1.46 9.20
C GLY A 342 34.50 0.56 8.26
N VAL A 343 34.09 0.44 7.00
CA VAL A 343 34.77 -0.35 5.96
C VAL A 343 35.23 0.50 4.73
N PRO A 344 35.92 1.65 4.94
CA PRO A 344 36.26 2.60 3.86
C PRO A 344 37.25 2.06 2.81
N SER A 345 37.88 0.91 3.04
CA SER A 345 38.68 0.22 2.03
C SER A 345 37.84 -0.57 1.02
N GLN A 346 36.52 -0.64 1.21
CA GLN A 346 35.61 -1.38 0.35
C GLN A 346 34.95 -0.49 -0.70
N ILE A 347 34.60 -1.12 -1.82
CA ILE A 347 33.76 -0.58 -2.89
C ILE A 347 32.84 -1.71 -3.37
N GLY A 348 31.60 -1.40 -3.73
CA GLY A 348 30.62 -2.44 -4.08
C GLY A 348 29.42 -1.93 -4.84
N TRP A 349 28.48 -2.84 -5.06
CA TRP A 349 27.16 -2.55 -5.62
C TRP A 349 26.04 -3.06 -4.71
N ALA A 350 24.85 -2.50 -4.90
CA ALA A 350 23.60 -2.90 -4.25
C ALA A 350 22.43 -2.92 -5.24
N PHE A 351 21.39 -3.70 -4.94
CA PHE A 351 20.10 -3.72 -5.65
C PHE A 351 18.94 -3.97 -4.68
N GLY A 352 17.74 -3.50 -5.06
CA GLY A 352 16.47 -3.80 -4.42
C GLY A 352 15.41 -4.23 -5.43
N VAL A 353 14.79 -5.40 -5.21
CA VAL A 353 13.76 -6.00 -6.09
C VAL A 353 12.46 -6.27 -5.31
N GLY A 354 11.30 -5.95 -5.90
CA GLY A 354 9.98 -6.23 -5.31
C GLY A 354 9.55 -7.69 -5.52
N LEU A 355 9.42 -8.46 -4.45
CA LEU A 355 9.11 -9.90 -4.53
C LEU A 355 7.69 -10.15 -5.06
N GLU A 356 6.70 -9.33 -4.70
CA GLU A 356 5.34 -9.43 -5.24
C GLU A 356 5.31 -9.21 -6.75
N ARG A 357 6.03 -8.21 -7.29
CA ARG A 357 6.08 -7.95 -8.75
C ARG A 357 6.68 -9.14 -9.50
N ILE A 358 7.74 -9.77 -8.98
CA ILE A 358 8.29 -11.01 -9.54
C ILE A 358 7.31 -12.20 -9.36
N ALA A 359 6.63 -12.31 -8.23
CA ALA A 359 5.66 -13.38 -7.98
C ALA A 359 4.43 -13.28 -8.91
N MET A 360 3.95 -12.07 -9.19
CA MET A 360 2.87 -11.82 -10.15
C MET A 360 3.27 -12.28 -11.55
N LEU A 361 4.54 -12.10 -11.96
CA LEU A 361 5.08 -12.68 -13.20
C LEU A 361 5.19 -14.21 -13.16
N LEU A 362 5.90 -14.77 -12.16
CA LEU A 362 6.17 -16.20 -12.01
C LEU A 362 4.90 -17.06 -11.98
N PHE A 363 3.86 -16.55 -11.31
CA PHE A 363 2.62 -17.26 -11.05
C PHE A 363 1.42 -16.69 -11.80
N GLN A 364 1.56 -15.63 -12.62
CA GLN A 364 0.42 -14.96 -13.29
C GLN A 364 -0.69 -14.56 -12.30
N ILE A 365 -0.30 -14.07 -11.12
CA ILE A 365 -1.24 -13.60 -10.08
C ILE A 365 -1.68 -12.18 -10.45
N PRO A 366 -3.00 -11.92 -10.66
CA PRO A 366 -3.47 -10.68 -11.27
C PRO A 366 -3.66 -9.51 -10.28
N ASP A 367 -3.42 -9.74 -8.99
CA ASP A 367 -3.79 -8.82 -7.91
C ASP A 367 -2.95 -9.08 -6.65
N ILE A 368 -2.31 -8.03 -6.11
CA ILE A 368 -1.43 -8.10 -4.93
C ILE A 368 -2.16 -8.54 -3.65
N ARG A 369 -3.46 -8.25 -3.51
CA ARG A 369 -4.26 -8.63 -2.33
C ARG A 369 -4.32 -10.14 -2.13
N LEU A 370 -4.19 -10.92 -3.22
CA LEU A 370 -4.21 -12.38 -3.16
C LEU A 370 -3.08 -12.97 -2.31
N PHE A 371 -1.89 -12.34 -2.26
CA PHE A 371 -0.79 -12.79 -1.40
C PHE A 371 -1.14 -12.72 0.10
N TRP A 372 -1.98 -11.77 0.50
CA TRP A 372 -2.38 -11.55 1.89
C TRP A 372 -3.56 -12.41 2.33
N SER A 373 -4.28 -13.00 1.38
CA SER A 373 -5.37 -13.97 1.59
C SER A 373 -4.96 -15.16 2.47
N ARG A 374 -5.96 -15.76 3.13
CA ARG A 374 -5.85 -17.01 3.90
C ARG A 374 -6.61 -18.17 3.26
N ASP A 375 -7.23 -17.94 2.09
CA ASP A 375 -8.02 -18.95 1.38
C ASP A 375 -7.15 -20.13 0.92
N GLN A 376 -7.54 -21.33 1.32
CA GLN A 376 -6.87 -22.57 0.94
C GLN A 376 -7.01 -22.88 -0.57
N ARG A 377 -8.01 -22.29 -1.26
CA ARG A 377 -8.14 -22.36 -2.72
C ARG A 377 -7.09 -21.52 -3.45
N PHE A 378 -6.46 -20.55 -2.78
CA PHE A 378 -5.27 -19.84 -3.27
C PHE A 378 -4.01 -20.58 -2.79
N LEU A 379 -3.80 -20.68 -1.47
CA LEU A 379 -2.57 -21.21 -0.87
C LEU A 379 -2.29 -22.66 -1.28
N GLY A 380 -3.33 -23.49 -1.43
CA GLY A 380 -3.20 -24.89 -1.83
C GLY A 380 -2.69 -25.10 -3.27
N GLN A 381 -2.72 -24.08 -4.14
CA GLN A 381 -2.17 -24.19 -5.50
C GLN A 381 -0.64 -24.24 -5.54
N PHE A 382 0.01 -23.77 -4.47
CA PHE A 382 1.48 -23.66 -4.38
C PHE A 382 2.10 -24.74 -3.47
N ALA A 383 1.28 -25.62 -2.89
CA ALA A 383 1.70 -26.64 -1.93
C ALA A 383 2.79 -27.57 -2.49
N GLY A 384 3.89 -27.70 -1.74
CA GLY A 384 5.06 -28.49 -2.12
C GLY A 384 5.92 -27.93 -3.26
N VAL A 385 5.63 -26.72 -3.78
CA VAL A 385 6.44 -26.07 -4.83
C VAL A 385 7.79 -25.58 -4.26
N GLY A 386 7.85 -25.22 -2.98
CA GLY A 386 9.12 -24.87 -2.31
C GLY A 386 10.10 -26.05 -2.21
N ASP A 387 9.60 -27.29 -2.21
CA ASP A 387 10.44 -28.50 -2.20
C ASP A 387 10.81 -28.99 -3.61
N ASP A 388 10.02 -28.61 -4.62
CA ASP A 388 10.15 -29.04 -6.00
C ASP A 388 9.57 -28.00 -6.96
N LEU A 389 10.46 -27.18 -7.52
CA LEU A 389 10.11 -26.12 -8.45
C LEU A 389 9.65 -26.65 -9.83
N GLY A 390 9.72 -27.96 -10.09
CA GLY A 390 9.06 -28.62 -11.22
C GLY A 390 7.53 -28.63 -11.10
N LYS A 391 7.00 -28.47 -9.88
CA LYS A 391 5.56 -28.26 -9.62
C LYS A 391 5.09 -26.83 -9.90
N LEU A 392 6.00 -25.87 -10.12
CA LEU A 392 5.63 -24.48 -10.39
C LEU A 392 4.74 -24.40 -11.64
N ARG A 393 3.54 -23.82 -11.46
CA ARG A 393 2.50 -23.57 -12.47
C ARG A 393 1.96 -22.14 -12.31
N PRO A 394 1.33 -21.56 -13.35
CA PRO A 394 0.52 -20.35 -13.21
C PRO A 394 -0.69 -20.60 -12.28
N PHE A 395 -1.12 -19.54 -11.60
CA PHE A 395 -2.29 -19.48 -10.75
C PHE A 395 -3.58 -19.70 -11.56
N VAL A 396 -4.44 -20.57 -11.07
CA VAL A 396 -5.77 -20.79 -11.62
C VAL A 396 -6.74 -19.85 -10.90
N GLY A 397 -7.11 -18.77 -11.59
CA GLY A 397 -8.03 -17.75 -11.10
C GLY A 397 -9.43 -18.28 -10.80
N PHE A 398 -10.12 -17.60 -9.88
CA PHE A 398 -11.48 -17.94 -9.46
C PHE A 398 -12.54 -17.34 -10.41
N SER A 399 -13.79 -17.77 -10.24
CA SER A 399 -14.92 -17.16 -10.94
C SER A 399 -15.17 -15.74 -10.42
N LYS A 400 -14.93 -14.74 -11.27
CA LYS A 400 -15.18 -13.31 -10.98
C LYS A 400 -16.65 -13.08 -10.56
N HIS A 401 -16.87 -12.60 -9.35
CA HIS A 401 -18.16 -12.01 -8.98
C HIS A 401 -18.26 -10.56 -9.51
N PRO A 402 -19.45 -10.04 -9.83
CA PRO A 402 -19.60 -8.68 -10.34
C PRO A 402 -19.10 -7.62 -9.36
N ALA A 403 -18.32 -6.66 -9.86
CA ALA A 403 -17.88 -5.47 -9.13
C ALA A 403 -19.06 -4.57 -8.72
N CYS A 404 -18.92 -3.88 -7.58
CA CYS A 404 -19.89 -2.92 -7.07
C CYS A 404 -19.23 -1.55 -6.84
N TYR A 405 -19.34 -0.68 -7.84
CA TYR A 405 -18.83 0.70 -7.80
C TYR A 405 -19.62 1.58 -6.82
N LYS A 406 -18.93 2.42 -6.05
CA LYS A 406 -19.50 3.39 -5.09
C LYS A 406 -18.72 4.69 -5.11
N ASP A 407 -19.40 5.81 -5.28
CA ASP A 407 -18.78 7.13 -5.35
C ASP A 407 -18.86 7.79 -3.96
N VAL A 408 -17.74 8.25 -3.38
CA VAL A 408 -17.66 8.64 -1.96
C VAL A 408 -17.22 10.11 -1.77
N SER A 409 -18.24 10.98 -1.81
CA SER A 409 -18.13 12.43 -1.96
C SER A 409 -18.08 13.23 -0.64
N PHE A 410 -17.08 14.12 -0.46
CA PHE A 410 -16.95 14.97 0.74
C PHE A 410 -16.35 16.37 0.48
N TRP A 411 -16.29 17.21 1.52
CA TRP A 411 -15.56 18.48 1.52
C TRP A 411 -14.24 18.29 2.26
N LEU A 412 -13.14 18.84 1.75
CA LEU A 412 -11.87 18.84 2.47
C LEU A 412 -11.92 19.72 3.74
N PRO A 413 -11.15 19.40 4.80
CA PRO A 413 -10.96 20.26 5.97
C PRO A 413 -10.56 21.69 5.55
N GLY A 414 -11.19 22.68 6.17
CA GLY A 414 -11.27 24.02 5.58
C GLY A 414 -9.97 24.83 5.63
N HIS A 415 -9.43 25.17 4.45
CA HIS A 415 -8.57 26.34 4.28
C HIS A 415 -9.33 27.63 4.67
N GLY A 416 -9.11 28.09 5.91
CA GLY A 416 -9.74 29.27 6.48
C GLY A 416 -9.10 30.60 6.07
N GLY A 417 -8.95 30.87 4.77
CA GLY A 417 -8.46 32.17 4.28
C GLY A 417 -7.98 32.17 2.84
N ALA A 418 -8.27 33.25 2.11
CA ALA A 418 -7.69 33.48 0.78
C ALA A 418 -6.31 34.13 0.93
N GLY A 419 -5.23 33.35 0.80
CA GLY A 419 -3.87 33.87 0.99
C GLY A 419 -2.73 32.86 1.04
N ALA A 420 -2.79 31.76 0.28
CA ALA A 420 -1.67 30.82 0.16
C ALA A 420 -1.53 30.34 -1.30
N ALA A 421 -0.46 30.77 -1.97
CA ALA A 421 -0.03 30.22 -3.26
C ALA A 421 1.41 29.74 -3.08
N GLY A 422 1.65 28.43 -3.23
CA GLY A 422 2.95 27.79 -3.02
C GLY A 422 3.28 27.55 -1.54
N GLY A 423 2.94 26.37 -1.04
CA GLY A 423 3.36 25.82 0.25
C GLY A 423 3.55 24.31 0.12
N ARG A 424 4.47 23.73 0.90
CA ARG A 424 4.66 22.26 0.97
C ARG A 424 3.81 21.68 2.10
N GLY A 425 3.39 20.42 1.94
CA GLY A 425 2.55 19.66 2.87
C GLY A 425 2.82 19.97 4.34
N GLY A 426 1.92 20.76 4.94
CA GLY A 426 2.00 21.17 6.34
C GLY A 426 1.27 20.20 7.27
N GLU A 427 1.59 20.21 8.56
CA GLU A 427 0.86 19.40 9.54
C GLU A 427 -0.61 19.85 9.63
N GLY A 428 -1.54 18.94 9.29
CA GLY A 428 -2.97 19.22 9.23
C GLY A 428 -3.49 19.60 7.84
N GLU A 429 -2.64 19.62 6.81
CA GLU A 429 -3.05 19.57 5.41
C GLU A 429 -3.53 18.15 5.05
N TRP A 430 -4.52 18.04 4.16
CA TRP A 430 -5.10 16.73 3.77
C TRP A 430 -4.28 16.08 2.65
N HIS A 431 -4.09 14.76 2.73
CA HIS A 431 -3.48 13.96 1.67
C HIS A 431 -4.39 12.80 1.24
N GLU A 432 -4.27 12.37 -0.01
CA GLU A 432 -5.05 11.26 -0.57
C GLU A 432 -4.79 9.95 0.18
N ASN A 433 -3.54 9.70 0.59
CA ASN A 433 -3.19 8.55 1.45
C ASN A 433 -3.92 8.55 2.81
N ASP A 434 -4.46 9.67 3.31
CA ASP A 434 -5.30 9.69 4.50
C ASP A 434 -6.70 9.13 4.23
N LEU A 435 -7.22 9.28 3.01
CA LEU A 435 -8.41 8.57 2.56
C LEU A 435 -8.09 7.08 2.34
N MET A 436 -6.95 6.75 1.70
CA MET A 436 -6.56 5.36 1.46
C MET A 436 -6.45 4.56 2.76
N GLU A 437 -5.82 5.10 3.80
CA GLU A 437 -5.74 4.41 5.10
C GLU A 437 -7.12 4.22 5.76
N VAL A 438 -8.04 5.21 5.65
CA VAL A 438 -9.41 5.06 6.16
C VAL A 438 -10.19 3.98 5.38
N VAL A 439 -9.97 3.86 4.06
CA VAL A 439 -10.57 2.79 3.24
C VAL A 439 -9.98 1.42 3.63
N ARG A 440 -8.65 1.32 3.77
CA ARG A 440 -7.94 0.11 4.21
C ARG A 440 -8.40 -0.34 5.60
N ASP A 441 -8.58 0.56 6.56
CA ASP A 441 -9.03 0.26 7.93
C ASP A 441 -10.52 -0.13 8.04
N VAL A 442 -11.40 0.48 7.24
CA VAL A 442 -12.85 0.26 7.35
C VAL A 442 -13.35 -0.87 6.43
N ALA A 443 -12.71 -1.09 5.28
CA ALA A 443 -13.13 -2.06 4.27
C ALA A 443 -12.11 -3.19 4.05
N GLY A 444 -10.81 -2.92 4.19
CA GLY A 444 -9.74 -3.89 3.93
C GLY A 444 -9.78 -4.45 2.51
N ASP A 445 -9.44 -5.73 2.37
CA ASP A 445 -9.25 -6.41 1.07
C ASP A 445 -10.51 -6.45 0.17
N VAL A 446 -11.70 -6.04 0.64
CA VAL A 446 -12.90 -5.99 -0.22
C VAL A 446 -12.79 -4.95 -1.33
N VAL A 447 -11.98 -3.92 -1.13
CA VAL A 447 -11.71 -2.87 -2.12
C VAL A 447 -10.56 -3.30 -3.02
N GLU A 448 -10.73 -3.05 -4.32
CA GLU A 448 -9.81 -3.43 -5.39
C GLU A 448 -9.15 -2.22 -6.05
N ASP A 449 -9.78 -1.06 -5.95
CA ASP A 449 -9.44 0.15 -6.69
C ASP A 449 -10.09 1.37 -6.00
N VAL A 450 -9.37 2.48 -5.90
CA VAL A 450 -9.88 3.78 -5.42
C VAL A 450 -9.30 4.90 -6.29
N VAL A 451 -9.99 5.22 -7.38
CA VAL A 451 -9.59 6.27 -8.32
C VAL A 451 -10.25 7.61 -7.98
N LEU A 452 -9.48 8.70 -8.01
CA LEU A 452 -9.97 10.09 -7.95
C LEU A 452 -10.50 10.54 -9.33
N MET A 453 -11.80 10.84 -9.45
CA MET A 453 -12.42 11.15 -10.75
C MET A 453 -12.60 12.64 -11.12
N ASP A 454 -12.55 13.59 -10.18
CA ASP A 454 -12.78 15.03 -10.46
C ASP A 454 -12.04 15.94 -9.45
N SER A 455 -11.88 17.24 -9.76
CA SER A 455 -11.36 18.26 -8.84
C SER A 455 -11.86 19.69 -9.14
N PHE A 456 -12.26 20.45 -8.10
CA PHE A 456 -12.91 21.77 -8.23
C PHE A 456 -12.69 22.68 -6.99
N VAL A 457 -13.15 23.93 -7.07
CA VAL A 457 -13.16 24.91 -5.96
C VAL A 457 -14.47 25.70 -5.97
N HIS A 458 -15.29 25.60 -4.92
CA HIS A 458 -16.60 26.26 -4.89
C HIS A 458 -16.46 27.79 -4.78
N PRO A 459 -16.87 28.55 -5.81
CA PRO A 459 -16.41 29.92 -6.04
C PRO A 459 -16.90 30.96 -5.01
N LYS A 460 -17.96 30.64 -4.24
CA LYS A 460 -18.54 31.56 -3.24
C LYS A 460 -18.06 31.30 -1.81
N THR A 461 -17.32 30.20 -1.57
CA THR A 461 -16.87 29.83 -0.21
C THR A 461 -15.37 29.58 -0.10
N GLY A 462 -14.65 29.49 -1.22
CA GLY A 462 -13.21 29.16 -1.25
C GLY A 462 -12.88 27.73 -0.82
N ARG A 463 -13.89 26.93 -0.45
CA ARG A 463 -13.72 25.52 -0.11
C ARG A 463 -13.55 24.70 -1.39
N ARG A 464 -12.64 23.72 -1.37
CA ARG A 464 -12.62 22.66 -2.37
C ARG A 464 -13.74 21.65 -2.05
N ILE A 465 -14.77 21.64 -2.88
CA ILE A 465 -15.47 20.40 -3.25
C ILE A 465 -14.94 20.06 -4.64
N GLU A 466 -14.93 18.78 -4.94
CA GLU A 466 -14.55 18.26 -6.24
C GLU A 466 -15.82 17.77 -6.93
N ASP A 467 -16.50 18.66 -7.68
CA ASP A 467 -17.70 18.31 -8.46
C ASP A 467 -18.09 19.35 -9.53
N GLY A 468 -18.84 18.89 -10.54
CA GLY A 468 -19.46 19.69 -11.59
C GLY A 468 -20.96 19.49 -11.88
N ASP A 469 -21.66 18.45 -11.39
CA ASP A 469 -23.15 18.39 -11.35
C ASP A 469 -23.70 17.12 -10.62
N VAL A 470 -23.93 17.26 -9.30
CA VAL A 470 -24.56 16.24 -8.42
C VAL A 470 -23.69 15.01 -8.12
N LEU A 471 -22.40 15.23 -7.90
CA LEU A 471 -21.55 14.38 -7.04
C LEU A 471 -20.79 15.27 -6.03
N GLY A 472 -19.47 15.09 -5.95
CA GLY A 472 -18.49 15.47 -4.92
C GLY A 472 -17.38 14.41 -4.96
N VAL A 473 -16.22 14.64 -4.33
CA VAL A 473 -15.00 13.78 -4.38
C VAL A 473 -15.26 12.40 -4.98
N GLY A 474 -14.92 12.25 -6.26
CA GLY A 474 -15.33 11.12 -7.07
C GLY A 474 -14.49 9.87 -6.81
N ALA A 475 -14.26 9.52 -5.54
CA ALA A 475 -13.58 8.31 -5.15
C ALA A 475 -14.45 7.10 -5.51
N VAL A 476 -14.20 6.51 -6.69
CA VAL A 476 -14.89 5.30 -7.14
C VAL A 476 -14.27 4.11 -6.42
N VAL A 477 -14.85 3.78 -5.27
CA VAL A 477 -14.49 2.59 -4.50
C VAL A 477 -15.02 1.38 -5.25
N LEU A 478 -14.13 0.65 -5.92
CA LEU A 478 -14.46 -0.61 -6.56
C LEU A 478 -14.49 -1.70 -5.48
N ILE A 479 -15.67 -1.91 -4.89
CA ILE A 479 -15.90 -3.04 -3.98
C ILE A 479 -15.97 -4.29 -4.85
N SER A 480 -14.93 -5.11 -4.78
CA SER A 480 -14.85 -6.38 -5.49
C SER A 480 -15.85 -7.37 -4.92
N GLY A 481 -16.45 -8.18 -5.79
CA GLY A 481 -17.11 -9.40 -5.34
C GLY A 481 -16.12 -10.56 -5.11
N GLU A 482 -14.83 -10.37 -5.44
CA GLU A 482 -13.83 -11.44 -5.37
C GLU A 482 -13.30 -11.72 -3.96
N THR A 483 -13.54 -10.80 -3.01
CA THR A 483 -13.42 -11.14 -1.59
C THR A 483 -14.38 -12.27 -1.23
N VAL A 484 -13.78 -13.40 -0.89
CA VAL A 484 -14.45 -14.46 -0.14
C VAL A 484 -15.01 -13.85 1.14
N CYS A 485 -16.32 -13.96 1.34
CA CYS A 485 -16.93 -13.65 2.64
C CYS A 485 -16.45 -14.70 3.66
N VAL A 486 -15.27 -14.50 4.25
CA VAL A 486 -14.78 -15.26 5.41
C VAL A 486 -15.50 -14.77 6.67
N VAL A 487 -16.82 -14.89 6.65
CA VAL A 487 -17.63 -14.88 7.86
C VAL A 487 -17.35 -16.21 8.56
N ASP A 488 -16.93 -16.13 9.83
CA ASP A 488 -16.53 -17.30 10.61
C ASP A 488 -17.72 -18.28 10.75
N ALA A 489 -17.60 -19.44 10.10
CA ALA A 489 -18.75 -20.23 9.69
C ALA A 489 -19.25 -21.16 10.80
N GLN A 490 -20.05 -20.61 11.73
CA GLN A 490 -20.85 -21.44 12.63
C GLN A 490 -21.81 -22.35 11.83
N PRO A 491 -22.06 -23.59 12.30
CA PRO A 491 -22.70 -24.63 11.49
C PRO A 491 -24.16 -24.29 11.10
N PRO A 492 -24.59 -24.62 9.88
CA PRO A 492 -25.81 -24.06 9.30
C PRO A 492 -27.11 -24.63 9.87
N GLY A 493 -27.97 -23.75 10.37
CA GLY A 493 -29.40 -24.02 10.55
C GLY A 493 -30.11 -24.12 9.19
N ARG A 494 -31.03 -25.09 9.03
CA ARG A 494 -31.70 -25.36 7.75
C ARG A 494 -32.68 -24.26 7.35
N LEU A 495 -32.61 -23.81 6.10
CA LEU A 495 -33.73 -23.21 5.37
C LEU A 495 -33.87 -23.91 4.00
N GLY A 496 -35.11 -24.03 3.52
CA GLY A 496 -35.47 -24.87 2.37
C GLY A 496 -35.35 -24.18 1.01
N PRO A 497 -35.44 -24.94 -0.09
CA PRO A 497 -35.38 -24.41 -1.45
C PRO A 497 -36.75 -23.89 -1.91
N ASP A 498 -36.78 -22.74 -2.60
CA ASP A 498 -37.68 -22.53 -3.74
C ASP A 498 -37.32 -21.25 -4.53
N CYS A 499 -37.01 -21.39 -5.82
CA CYS A 499 -36.98 -20.29 -6.81
C CYS A 499 -36.93 -20.84 -8.25
N ALA A 500 -38.10 -21.15 -8.82
CA ALA A 500 -38.21 -21.54 -10.22
C ALA A 500 -38.18 -20.31 -11.15
N SER A 501 -37.37 -20.38 -12.22
CA SER A 501 -37.27 -19.31 -13.21
C SER A 501 -38.38 -19.34 -14.25
N LYS A 502 -38.99 -18.18 -14.55
CA LYS A 502 -39.75 -17.95 -15.80
C LYS A 502 -39.40 -16.59 -16.41
N THR A 503 -39.18 -16.58 -17.72
CA THR A 503 -38.81 -15.41 -18.53
C THR A 503 -39.94 -15.03 -19.48
N TRP A 504 -40.46 -13.81 -19.37
CA TRP A 504 -41.18 -13.10 -20.43
C TRP A 504 -40.70 -11.63 -20.45
N GLY A 505 -40.79 -10.96 -21.59
CA GLY A 505 -39.84 -9.89 -21.94
C GLY A 505 -40.38 -8.46 -22.10
N ARG A 506 -39.44 -7.58 -22.49
CA ARG A 506 -39.53 -6.13 -22.78
C ARG A 506 -39.60 -5.20 -21.56
N ARG A 507 -38.62 -4.27 -21.51
CA ARG A 507 -38.39 -3.20 -20.51
C ARG A 507 -38.37 -3.64 -19.04
N LYS A 508 -37.19 -4.03 -18.53
CA LYS A 508 -36.94 -4.11 -17.08
C LYS A 508 -36.41 -2.78 -16.55
N VAL A 509 -37.22 -2.07 -15.76
CA VAL A 509 -36.68 -1.24 -14.67
C VAL A 509 -36.23 -2.21 -13.58
N VAL A 510 -34.96 -2.18 -13.21
CA VAL A 510 -34.41 -3.10 -12.20
C VAL A 510 -34.61 -2.49 -10.80
N HIS A 511 -35.73 -2.81 -10.16
CA HIS A 511 -35.86 -2.65 -8.72
C HIS A 511 -34.94 -3.66 -8.01
N MET A 512 -33.74 -3.22 -7.63
CA MET A 512 -32.92 -3.95 -6.68
C MET A 512 -33.50 -3.79 -5.27
N ARG A 513 -33.70 -4.89 -4.55
CA ARG A 513 -33.90 -4.85 -3.09
C ARG A 513 -32.53 -4.64 -2.42
N PRO A 514 -32.46 -4.09 -1.20
CA PRO A 514 -31.19 -3.91 -0.50
C PRO A 514 -30.45 -5.25 -0.29
N CYS A 515 -29.19 -5.31 -0.70
CA CYS A 515 -28.31 -6.46 -0.49
C CYS A 515 -27.63 -6.37 0.88
N GLY A 516 -28.04 -7.25 1.81
CA GLY A 516 -27.33 -7.51 3.07
C GLY A 516 -27.41 -6.42 4.15
N GLY A 517 -27.21 -6.82 5.40
CA GLY A 517 -27.03 -5.88 6.52
C GLY A 517 -25.63 -5.23 6.50
N GLU A 518 -24.64 -5.93 5.95
CA GLU A 518 -23.22 -5.53 5.97
C GLU A 518 -22.94 -4.32 5.09
N SER A 519 -23.56 -4.22 3.90
CA SER A 519 -23.41 -3.06 3.00
C SER A 519 -23.93 -1.76 3.63
N VAL A 520 -25.00 -1.86 4.44
CA VAL A 520 -25.51 -0.75 5.25
C VAL A 520 -24.53 -0.43 6.40
N MET A 521 -23.90 -1.44 6.99
CA MET A 521 -22.95 -1.26 8.09
C MET A 521 -21.66 -0.56 7.64
N LEU A 522 -21.06 -0.97 6.50
CA LEU A 522 -19.87 -0.32 5.92
C LEU A 522 -20.11 1.18 5.66
N SER A 523 -21.27 1.48 5.06
CA SER A 523 -21.71 2.87 4.78
C SER A 523 -21.91 3.70 6.06
N LEU A 524 -22.42 3.08 7.13
CA LEU A 524 -22.57 3.72 8.44
C LEU A 524 -21.24 3.88 9.17
N CYS A 525 -20.29 2.94 9.03
CA CYS A 525 -18.96 3.02 9.62
C CYS A 525 -18.16 4.19 9.02
N LEU A 526 -18.07 4.29 7.69
CA LEU A 526 -17.41 5.43 7.02
C LEU A 526 -18.02 6.77 7.46
N ALA A 527 -19.36 6.89 7.45
CA ALA A 527 -20.04 8.10 7.88
C ALA A 527 -19.84 8.42 9.38
N SER A 528 -19.71 7.41 10.25
CA SER A 528 -19.52 7.61 11.69
C SER A 528 -18.07 7.99 12.03
N PHE A 529 -17.08 7.36 11.39
CA PHE A 529 -15.66 7.62 11.63
C PHE A 529 -15.26 9.04 11.18
N LEU A 530 -15.88 9.53 10.09
CA LEU A 530 -15.72 10.90 9.60
C LEU A 530 -16.65 11.93 10.30
N GLY A 531 -17.47 11.51 11.28
CA GLY A 531 -18.27 12.40 12.13
C GLY A 531 -19.55 12.97 11.52
N PHE A 532 -20.14 12.29 10.53
CA PHE A 532 -21.29 12.79 9.75
C PHE A 532 -22.65 12.18 10.17
N VAL A 533 -23.73 12.81 9.69
CA VAL A 533 -25.12 12.41 9.98
C VAL A 533 -25.77 11.82 8.73
N VAL A 534 -26.09 10.54 8.75
CA VAL A 534 -26.81 9.86 7.67
C VAL A 534 -28.31 10.18 7.74
N ARG A 535 -28.90 10.53 6.58
CA ARG A 535 -30.34 10.46 6.33
C ARG A 535 -30.64 9.38 5.31
N ARG A 536 -31.84 8.83 5.38
CA ARG A 536 -32.38 7.83 4.46
C ARG A 536 -33.68 8.39 3.88
N ASP A 537 -33.85 8.25 2.57
CA ASP A 537 -35.12 8.52 1.89
C ASP A 537 -35.74 7.21 1.40
N GLU A 538 -37.04 7.19 1.11
CA GLU A 538 -37.81 5.93 1.06
C GLU A 538 -37.58 5.09 -0.22
N HIS A 539 -37.01 5.69 -1.26
CA HIS A 539 -36.75 5.00 -2.54
C HIS A 539 -35.29 5.00 -3.02
N HIS A 540 -34.40 5.84 -2.46
CA HIS A 540 -32.98 5.90 -2.82
C HIS A 540 -32.09 6.15 -1.59
N LEU A 541 -30.94 5.47 -1.52
CA LEU A 541 -29.85 5.79 -0.59
C LEU A 541 -28.98 6.91 -1.19
N VAL A 542 -29.42 8.16 -1.03
CA VAL A 542 -28.65 9.35 -1.41
C VAL A 542 -27.95 9.91 -0.18
N PHE A 543 -26.62 9.84 -0.14
CA PHE A 543 -25.81 10.30 1.00
C PHE A 543 -25.56 11.82 0.93
N VAL A 544 -26.57 12.62 1.26
CA VAL A 544 -26.44 14.08 1.29
C VAL A 544 -25.66 14.53 2.55
N VAL A 545 -24.36 14.78 2.39
CA VAL A 545 -23.45 15.22 3.47
C VAL A 545 -23.71 16.70 3.82
N VAL A 546 -24.65 16.94 4.73
CA VAL A 546 -24.96 18.31 5.21
C VAL A 546 -24.06 18.71 6.37
N SER A 547 -22.99 19.44 6.07
CA SER A 547 -22.20 20.17 7.07
C SER A 547 -23.10 21.16 7.83
N LYS A 548 -23.26 20.96 9.14
CA LYS A 548 -23.86 21.95 10.03
C LYS A 548 -22.82 23.00 10.41
N LYS A 549 -23.19 24.28 10.30
CA LYS A 549 -22.58 25.33 11.12
C LYS A 549 -22.86 25.04 12.60
N ALA A 550 -21.82 25.17 13.41
CA ALA A 550 -21.91 25.76 14.75
C ALA A 550 -21.43 27.21 14.63
#